data_AF-A0A8T5PV81-F1
#
_entry.id   AF-A0A8T5PV81-F1
#
_cell.length_a   1.000
_cell.length_b   1.000
_cell.length_c   1.000
_cell.angle_alpha   90.00
_cell.angle_beta   90.00
_cell.angle_gamma   90.00
#
_symmetry.space_group_name_H-M   'P 1'
#
loop_
_entity.id
_entity.type
_entity.pdbx_description
1 polymer ?
#
loop_
_entity_poly.entity_id
_entity_poly.type
_entity_poly.pdbx_seq_one_letter_code
_entity_poly.pdbx_strand_id
1 'polypeptide(L)' 'MKKIICQTPVELGGQKYIVYLKEVPSRVGPGGEPQATYVKAFVKKAK' A
#
# COMPACT_ATOMS: atom_id res chain seq x y z
N MET A 1 -3.57 4.49 11.38
CA MET A 1 -2.39 3.60 11.17
C MET A 1 -2.36 3.15 9.71
N LYS A 2 -1.21 3.18 9.02
CA LYS A 2 -1.08 2.72 7.63
C LYS A 2 -0.75 1.22 7.63
N LYS A 3 -1.75 0.34 7.50
CA LYS A 3 -1.58 -1.12 7.55
C LYS A 3 -1.16 -1.64 6.17
N ILE A 4 -0.04 -2.38 6.12
CA ILE A 4 0.33 -3.15 4.93
C ILE A 4 -0.51 -4.43 4.94
N ILE A 5 -1.29 -4.65 3.88
CA ILE A 5 -2.20 -5.79 3.75
C ILE A 5 -1.46 -7.00 3.18
N CYS A 6 -0.61 -6.76 2.18
CA CYS A 6 0.10 -7.81 1.46
C CYS A 6 1.41 -7.26 0.89
N GLN A 7 2.41 -8.14 0.77
CA GLN A 7 3.69 -7.89 0.13
C GLN A 7 3.93 -8.99 -0.91
N THR A 8 4.23 -8.60 -2.15
CA THR A 8 4.50 -9.57 -3.22
C THR A 8 5.81 -9.21 -3.91
N PRO A 9 6.81 -10.11 -3.92
CA PRO A 9 8.02 -9.93 -4.72
C PRO A 9 7.68 -10.12 -6.21
N VAL A 10 8.17 -9.22 -7.05
CA VAL A 10 8.02 -9.30 -8.51
C VAL A 10 9.36 -9.02 -9.18
N GLU A 11 9.62 -9.69 -10.30
CA GLU A 11 10.80 -9.44 -11.13
C GLU A 11 10.36 -8.77 -12.42
N LEU A 12 10.89 -7.58 -12.69
CA LEU A 12 10.59 -6.78 -13.88
C LEU A 12 11.91 -6.30 -14.49
N GLY A 13 12.19 -6.73 -15.73
CA GLY A 13 13.41 -6.35 -16.44
C GLY A 13 14.70 -6.76 -15.72
N GLY A 14 14.73 -7.96 -15.11
CA GLY A 14 15.89 -8.48 -14.37
C GLY A 14 16.16 -7.80 -13.02
N GLN A 15 15.26 -6.93 -12.57
CA GLN A 15 15.35 -6.28 -11.26
C GLN A 15 14.22 -6.76 -10.35
N LYS A 16 14.55 -6.98 -9.08
CA LYS A 16 13.60 -7.41 -8.05
C LYS A 16 12.93 -6.21 -7.40
N TYR A 17 11.61 -6.27 -7.27
CA TYR A 17 10.79 -5.27 -6.63
C TYR A 17 9.87 -5.93 -5.60
N ILE A 18 9.41 -5.14 -4.64
CA ILE A 18 8.35 -5.54 -3.72
C ILE A 18 7.16 -4.62 -3.96
N VAL A 19 6.02 -5.22 -4.29
CA VAL A 19 4.73 -4.55 -4.36
C VAL A 19 4.07 -4.61 -2.99
N TYR A 20 3.68 -3.46 -2.47
CA TYR A 20 2.95 -3.34 -1.21
C TYR A 20 1.52 -2.94 -1.49
N LEU A 21 0.55 -3.72 -1.00
CA LEU A 21 -0.84 -3.28 -0.90
C LEU A 21 -1.04 -2.62 0.46
N LYS A 22 -1.49 -1.36 0.45
CA LYS A 22 -1.74 -0.58 1.67
C LYS A 22 -3.15 -0.06 1.68
N GLU A 23 -3.80 -0.10 2.84
CA GLU A 23 -5.03 0.64 3.07
C GLU A 23 -4.69 2.11 3.27
N VAL A 24 -5.33 2.96 2.49
CA VAL A 24 -5.22 4.41 2.61
C VAL A 24 -6.60 4.95 2.99
N PRO A 25 -6.72 5.76 4.05
CA PRO A 25 -7.98 6.41 4.39
C PRO A 25 -8.36 7.40 3.29
N SER A 26 -9.57 7.27 2.75
CA SER A 26 -10.08 8.06 1.62
C SER A 26 -10.74 9.35 2.05
N ARG A 27 -11.40 9.32 3.20
CA ARG A 27 -12.04 10.46 3.87
C ARG A 27 -11.84 10.29 5.36
N VAL A 28 -11.40 11.37 5.99
CA VAL A 28 -11.35 11.48 7.45
C VAL A 28 -12.67 12.15 7.84
N GLY A 29 -13.55 11.43 8.55
CA GLY A 29 -14.79 11.99 9.05
C GLY A 29 -14.53 13.07 10.13
N PRO A 30 -15.55 13.86 10.51
CA PRO A 30 -15.43 14.73 11.68
C PRO A 30 -15.10 13.87 12.90
N GLY A 31 -13.93 14.10 13.52
CA GLY A 31 -13.40 13.28 14.61
C GLY A 31 -12.13 12.48 14.28
N GLY A 32 -11.63 12.52 13.04
CA GLY A 32 -10.34 11.88 12.70
C GLY A 32 -10.44 10.41 12.27
N GLU A 33 -11.65 9.84 12.27
CA GLU A 33 -11.85 8.43 11.92
C GLU A 33 -11.94 8.21 10.40
N PRO A 34 -11.28 7.16 9.86
CA PRO A 34 -11.39 6.80 8.45
C PRO A 34 -12.82 6.36 8.10
N GLN A 35 -13.51 7.09 7.21
CA GLN A 35 -14.84 6.71 6.73
C GLN A 35 -14.83 5.69 5.59
N ALA A 36 -13.72 5.59 4.85
CA ALA A 36 -13.54 4.56 3.83
C ALA A 36 -12.05 4.30 3.59
N THR A 37 -11.70 3.06 3.28
CA THR A 37 -10.34 2.62 2.95
C THR A 37 -10.30 2.18 1.48
N TYR A 38 -9.30 2.65 0.73
CA TYR A 38 -8.98 2.07 -0.58
C TYR A 38 -7.61 1.40 -0.55
N VAL A 39 -7.44 0.40 -1.40
CA VAL A 39 -6.18 -0.33 -1.55
C VAL A 39 -5.33 0.36 -2.60
N LYS A 40 -4.12 0.78 -2.24
CA LYS A 40 -3.13 1.32 -3.18
C LYS A 40 -1.89 0.43 -3.24
N ALA A 41 -1.48 0.09 -4.46
CA ALA A 41 -0.23 -0.60 -4.74
C ALA A 41 0.94 0.39 -4.78
N PHE A 42 2.04 0.06 -4.12
CA PHE A 42 3.31 0.80 -4.19
C PHE A 42 4.43 -0.15 -4.55
N VAL A 43 5.32 0.26 -5.45
CA VAL A 43 6.50 -0.51 -5.82
C VAL A 43 7.71 0.08 -5.10
N LYS A 44 8.46 -0.75 -4.37
CA LYS A 44 9.78 -0.39 -3.86
C LYS A 44 10.82 -1.30 -4.51
N LYS A 45 11.91 -0.71 -4.97
CA LYS A 45 13.07 -1.48 -5.42
C LYS A 45 13.62 -2.29 -4.24
N ALA A 46 13.74 -3.61 -4.42
CA ALA A 46 14.38 -4.44 -3.41
C ALA A 46 15.88 -4.09 -3.42
N LYS A 47 16.43 -3.78 -2.25
CA LYS A 47 17.82 -3.37 -2.08
C LYS A 47 18.73 -4.59 -2.10
#